data_AF-A0A9D7BKH3-F1
#
_entry.id   AF-A0A9D7BKH3-F1
#
_cell.length_a   1.000
_cell.length_b   1.000
_cell.length_c   1.000
_cell.angle_alpha   90.00
_cell.angle_beta   90.00
_cell.angle_gamma   90.00
#
_symmetry.space_group_name_H-M   'P 1'
#
loop_
_entity.id
_entity.type
_entity.pdbx_description
1 polymer ?
#
loop_
_entity_poly.entity_id
_entity_poly.type
_entity_poly.pdbx_seq_one_letter_code
_entity_poly.pdbx_strand_id
1 'polypeptide(L)'
;MEFSTGSEVNNDYFAIERSAEGINFVEIGRIKGLGNTNFQHRYRFRDETPLIGENYYRIKQYDYDGKYMYSNIQTEYINHTGNGVKININDAEIWIFSDVENYELLLYNSAGQLMAKEKVMSGFQTFDIMYLKPGAYFLTITDKEKVTVQKFVKI
;
A
#
# COMPACT_ATOMS: atom_id res chain seq x y z
N MET A 1 10.52 -1.54 -8.25
CA MET A 1 11.00 -0.21 -8.67
C MET A 1 12.52 -0.12 -8.58
N GLU A 2 13.16 0.49 -9.58
CA GLU A 2 14.57 0.86 -9.57
C GLU A 2 14.74 2.31 -10.00
N PHE A 3 15.64 3.05 -9.37
CA PHE A 3 15.95 4.42 -9.75
C PHE A 3 17.42 4.75 -9.51
N SER A 4 17.87 5.86 -10.07
CA SER A 4 19.22 6.38 -9.83
C SER A 4 19.24 7.88 -9.65
N THR A 5 20.13 8.35 -8.80
CA THR A 5 20.49 9.77 -8.68
C THR A 5 21.79 10.01 -9.43
N GLY A 6 21.91 11.14 -10.14
CA GLY A 6 23.18 11.53 -10.78
C GLY A 6 24.16 12.19 -9.79
N SER A 7 23.60 12.98 -8.87
CA SER A 7 24.27 13.54 -7.70
C SER A 7 23.23 13.74 -6.60
N GLU A 8 23.66 13.80 -5.34
CA GLU A 8 22.83 14.08 -4.18
C GLU A 8 23.48 15.22 -3.40
N VAL A 9 22.65 16.17 -2.96
CA VAL A 9 23.08 17.30 -2.14
C VAL A 9 22.13 17.39 -0.96
N ASN A 10 22.68 17.36 0.25
CA ASN A 10 21.94 17.35 1.53
C ASN A 10 20.82 16.31 1.65
N ASN A 11 20.90 15.21 0.90
CA ASN A 11 19.87 14.19 0.85
C ASN A 11 19.87 13.32 2.12
N ASP A 12 18.79 13.40 2.89
CA ASP A 12 18.59 12.58 4.08
C ASP A 12 18.07 11.18 3.69
N TYR A 13 16.95 11.11 2.96
CA TYR A 13 16.34 9.86 2.53
C TYR A 13 15.37 10.03 1.36
N PHE A 14 15.06 8.90 0.72
CA PHE A 14 14.00 8.77 -0.28
C PHE A 14 12.80 8.08 0.35
N ALA A 15 11.66 8.77 0.42
CA ALA A 15 10.36 8.14 0.67
C ALA A 15 9.84 7.56 -0.65
N ILE A 16 9.45 6.28 -0.60
CA ILE A 16 8.84 5.58 -1.73
C ILE A 16 7.34 5.64 -1.49
N GLU A 17 6.62 6.26 -2.42
CA GLU A 17 5.18 6.44 -2.31
C GLU A 17 4.46 5.71 -3.44
N ARG A 18 3.28 5.18 -3.15
CA ARG A 18 2.41 4.45 -4.09
C ARG A 18 1.00 5.03 -4.09
N SER A 19 0.35 5.04 -5.24
CA SER A 19 -1.06 5.40 -5.43
C SER A 19 -1.75 4.35 -6.30
N ALA A 20 -3.06 4.14 -6.09
CA ALA A 20 -3.89 3.28 -6.94
C ALA A 20 -4.41 4.02 -8.18
N GLU A 21 -4.48 5.36 -8.10
CA GLU A 21 -5.14 6.23 -9.06
C GLU A 21 -4.21 7.34 -9.60
N GLY A 22 -2.97 7.41 -9.10
CA GLY A 22 -1.98 8.40 -9.51
C GLY A 22 -2.19 9.79 -8.89
N ILE A 23 -3.09 9.92 -7.90
CA ILE A 23 -3.45 11.19 -7.24
C ILE A 23 -3.06 11.17 -5.76
N ASN A 24 -3.65 10.29 -4.96
CA ASN A 24 -3.32 10.18 -3.54
C ASN A 24 -2.22 9.14 -3.32
N PHE A 25 -1.09 9.59 -2.82
CA PHE A 25 0.09 8.76 -2.61
C PHE A 25 0.27 8.46 -1.12
N VAL A 26 0.49 7.18 -0.80
CA VAL A 26 0.84 6.70 0.52
C VAL A 26 2.30 6.27 0.56
N GLU A 27 3.02 6.63 1.61
CA GLU A 27 4.41 6.18 1.81
C GLU A 27 4.42 4.69 2.16
N ILE A 28 5.14 3.89 1.37
CA ILE A 28 5.24 2.43 1.53
C ILE A 28 6.65 1.97 1.96
N GLY A 29 7.61 2.89 2.03
CA GLY A 29 8.95 2.59 2.51
C GLY A 29 9.92 3.76 2.39
N ARG A 30 11.10 3.62 2.99
CA ARG A 30 12.19 4.60 2.93
C ARG A 30 13.51 3.95 2.57
N ILE A 31 14.33 4.66 1.82
CA ILE A 31 15.73 4.29 1.54
C ILE A 31 16.61 5.44 2.00
N LYS A 32 17.61 5.14 2.83
CA LYS A 32 18.56 6.15 3.32
C LYS A 32 19.36 6.74 2.16
N GLY A 33 19.43 8.07 2.12
CA GLY A 33 20.26 8.82 1.17
C GLY A 33 21.72 8.88 1.59
N LEU A 34 22.59 9.32 0.70
CA LEU A 34 24.03 9.39 0.94
C LEU A 34 24.50 10.78 1.41
N GLY A 35 23.59 11.70 1.68
CA GLY A 35 23.90 13.07 2.08
C GLY A 35 24.41 13.91 0.92
N ASN A 36 25.71 13.83 0.65
CA ASN A 36 26.37 14.57 -0.42
C ASN A 36 27.20 13.63 -1.28
N THR A 37 26.87 13.50 -2.56
CA THR A 37 27.65 12.70 -3.51
C THR A 37 27.53 13.27 -4.92
N ASN A 38 28.64 13.34 -5.62
CA ASN A 38 28.70 13.72 -7.05
C ASN A 38 28.72 12.50 -7.98
N PHE A 39 28.59 11.29 -7.43
CA PHE A 39 28.56 10.05 -8.19
C PHE A 39 27.13 9.56 -8.37
N GLN A 40 26.91 8.90 -9.49
CA GLN A 40 25.64 8.23 -9.75
C GLN A 40 25.47 7.04 -8.81
N HIS A 41 24.33 6.96 -8.12
CA HIS A 41 23.96 5.83 -7.28
C HIS A 41 22.68 5.18 -7.76
N ARG A 42 22.61 3.85 -7.67
CA ARG A 42 21.44 3.06 -8.04
C ARG A 42 20.79 2.49 -6.79
N TYR A 43 19.49 2.65 -6.71
CA TYR A 43 18.66 2.16 -5.62
C TYR A 43 17.58 1.23 -6.17
N ARG A 44 17.21 0.24 -5.36
CA ARG A 44 16.12 -0.70 -5.65
C ARG A 44 15.18 -0.74 -4.47
N PHE A 45 13.89 -0.67 -4.76
CA PHE A 45 12.83 -0.89 -3.80
C PHE A 45 11.90 -1.99 -4.31
N ARG A 46 11.56 -2.92 -3.42
CA ARG A 46 10.57 -3.96 -3.69
C ARG A 46 9.33 -3.70 -2.85
N ASP A 47 8.22 -3.46 -3.53
CA ASP A 47 6.91 -3.51 -2.90
C ASP A 47 6.54 -4.99 -2.71
N GLU A 48 6.48 -5.42 -1.45
CA GLU A 48 6.12 -6.80 -1.09
C GLU A 48 4.60 -7.04 -1.11
N THR A 49 3.80 -5.96 -1.18
CA THR A 49 2.33 -6.02 -1.18
C THR A 49 1.74 -5.10 -2.24
N PRO A 50 2.17 -5.20 -3.51
CA PRO A 50 1.70 -4.29 -4.54
C PRO A 50 0.20 -4.48 -4.77
N LEU A 51 -0.47 -3.43 -5.25
CA LEU A 51 -1.88 -3.50 -5.60
C LEU A 51 -2.04 -4.34 -6.85
N ILE A 52 -3.20 -4.98 -6.99
CA ILE A 52 -3.56 -5.60 -8.27
C ILE A 52 -4.05 -4.50 -9.20
N GLY A 53 -3.67 -4.60 -10.48
CA GLY A 53 -3.96 -3.59 -11.49
C GLY A 53 -2.88 -2.52 -11.56
N GLU A 54 -3.30 -1.30 -11.89
CA GLU A 54 -2.38 -0.17 -12.01
C GLU A 54 -1.85 0.28 -10.65
N ASN A 55 -0.53 0.42 -10.58
CA ASN A 55 0.16 0.99 -9.44
C ASN A 55 0.98 2.17 -9.93
N TYR A 56 0.87 3.29 -9.25
CA TYR A 56 1.60 4.51 -9.53
C TYR A 56 2.62 4.72 -8.43
N TYR A 57 3.91 4.71 -8.74
CA TYR A 57 4.98 4.92 -7.79
C TYR A 57 5.68 6.24 -8.05
N ARG A 58 6.07 6.94 -6.99
CA ARG A 58 6.98 8.08 -7.07
C ARG A 58 7.95 8.08 -5.91
N ILE A 59 9.07 8.75 -6.11
CA ILE A 59 10.03 9.01 -5.05
C ILE A 59 9.82 10.44 -4.56
N LYS A 60 9.79 10.59 -3.24
CA LYS A 60 9.87 11.87 -2.56
C LYS A 60 11.22 11.93 -1.85
N GLN A 61 12.15 12.69 -2.40
CA GLN A 61 13.48 12.90 -1.82
C GLN A 61 13.39 13.98 -0.74
N TYR A 62 13.91 13.72 0.45
CA TYR A 62 13.98 14.68 1.56
C TYR A 62 15.41 15.11 1.83
N ASP A 63 15.59 16.41 2.04
CA ASP A 63 16.83 16.99 2.53
C ASP A 63 16.84 17.01 4.07
N TYR A 64 18.03 17.18 4.68
CA TYR A 64 18.18 17.29 6.14
C TYR A 64 17.41 18.46 6.76
N ASP A 65 17.05 19.49 5.99
CA ASP A 65 16.25 20.63 6.44
C ASP A 65 14.74 20.42 6.27
N GLY A 66 14.32 19.23 5.82
CA GLY A 66 12.92 18.85 5.63
C GLY A 66 12.32 19.28 4.28
N LYS A 67 13.07 19.98 3.42
CA LYS A 67 12.64 20.24 2.05
C LYS A 67 12.56 18.93 1.27
N TYR A 68 11.70 18.91 0.27
CA TYR A 68 11.55 17.73 -0.57
C TYR A 68 11.29 18.05 -2.03
N MET A 69 11.58 17.08 -2.88
CA MET A 69 11.21 17.08 -4.30
C MET A 69 10.67 15.72 -4.73
N TYR A 70 9.85 15.72 -5.77
CA TYR A 70 9.27 14.50 -6.34
C TYR A 70 9.98 14.09 -7.63
N SER A 71 10.11 12.78 -7.84
CA SER A 71 10.42 12.22 -9.16
C SER A 71 9.20 12.27 -10.08
N ASN A 72 9.41 11.92 -11.35
CA ASN A 72 8.31 11.50 -12.22
C ASN A 72 7.61 10.26 -11.63
N ILE A 73 6.34 10.09 -12.00
CA ILE A 73 5.55 8.91 -11.63
C ILE A 73 5.92 7.76 -12.56
N GLN A 74 6.22 6.60 -11.98
CA GLN A 74 6.40 5.33 -12.66
C GLN A 74 5.14 4.48 -12.49
N THR A 75 4.56 4.03 -13.59
CA THR A 75 3.38 3.15 -13.58
C THR A 75 3.81 1.70 -13.80
N GLU A 76 3.31 0.79 -12.97
CA GLU A 76 3.47 -0.65 -13.15
C GLU A 76 2.10 -1.33 -13.05
N TYR A 77 1.83 -2.29 -13.94
CA TYR A 77 0.60 -3.08 -13.91
C TYR A 77 0.89 -4.46 -13.31
N ILE A 78 0.18 -4.81 -12.23
CA ILE A 78 0.31 -6.10 -11.57
C ILE A 78 -0.88 -6.97 -11.96
N ASN A 79 -0.61 -8.01 -12.74
CA ASN A 79 -1.60 -9.03 -13.05
C ASN A 79 -1.92 -9.87 -11.81
N HIS A 80 -3.20 -10.22 -11.64
CA HIS A 80 -3.58 -11.28 -10.73
C HIS A 80 -3.32 -12.63 -11.41
N THR A 81 -2.33 -13.38 -10.95
CA THR A 81 -1.96 -14.68 -11.52
C THR A 81 -2.27 -15.87 -10.59
N GLY A 82 -3.04 -15.66 -9.52
CA GLY A 82 -3.48 -16.72 -8.61
C GLY A 82 -5.00 -16.80 -8.47
N ASN A 83 -5.49 -17.85 -7.84
CA ASN A 83 -6.86 -17.90 -7.34
C ASN A 83 -6.89 -17.36 -5.90
N GLY A 84 -7.83 -16.47 -5.57
CA GLY A 84 -8.14 -16.06 -4.21
C GLY A 84 -8.07 -14.54 -3.96
N VAL A 85 -8.14 -14.18 -2.68
CA VAL A 85 -8.31 -12.78 -2.26
C VAL A 85 -6.96 -12.15 -1.90
N LYS A 86 -6.69 -10.97 -2.47
CA LYS A 86 -5.58 -10.10 -2.09
C LYS A 86 -6.12 -8.90 -1.32
N ILE A 87 -5.48 -8.60 -0.20
CA ILE A 87 -5.90 -7.55 0.72
C ILE A 87 -4.70 -6.65 0.99
N ASN A 88 -4.86 -5.35 0.78
CA ASN A 88 -3.95 -4.31 1.23
C ASN A 88 -4.71 -3.39 2.18
N ILE A 89 -4.08 -2.97 3.29
CA ILE A 89 -4.72 -2.14 4.31
C ILE A 89 -3.78 -1.00 4.66
N ASN A 90 -4.29 0.22 4.63
CA ASN A 90 -3.63 1.40 5.18
C ASN A 90 -4.51 2.01 6.30
N ASP A 91 -4.12 3.15 6.86
CA ASP A 91 -4.88 3.76 7.96
C ASP A 91 -6.22 4.39 7.55
N ALA A 92 -6.51 4.54 6.26
CA ALA A 92 -7.73 5.15 5.76
C ALA A 92 -8.64 4.14 5.04
N GLU A 93 -8.08 3.15 4.36
CA GLU A 93 -8.79 2.29 3.43
C GLU A 93 -8.29 0.83 3.47
N ILE A 94 -9.22 -0.08 3.20
CA ILE A 94 -8.96 -1.48 2.86
C ILE A 94 -9.17 -1.64 1.35
N TRP A 95 -8.17 -2.17 0.67
CA TRP A 95 -8.20 -2.47 -0.76
C TRP A 95 -8.21 -3.98 -0.96
N ILE A 96 -9.24 -4.46 -1.65
CA ILE A 96 -9.45 -5.89 -1.88
C ILE A 96 -9.55 -6.14 -3.37
N PHE A 97 -8.80 -7.13 -3.84
CA PHE A 97 -9.00 -7.73 -5.14
C PHE A 97 -9.41 -9.20 -4.95
N SER A 98 -10.46 -9.61 -5.65
CA SER A 98 -10.92 -10.99 -5.70
C SER A 98 -11.20 -11.38 -7.14
N ASP A 99 -10.71 -12.54 -7.57
CA ASP A 99 -11.08 -13.14 -8.85
C ASP A 99 -12.32 -14.03 -8.76
N VAL A 100 -12.84 -14.26 -7.55
CA VAL A 100 -13.99 -15.11 -7.31
C VAL A 100 -15.17 -14.27 -6.84
N GLU A 101 -16.36 -14.72 -7.26
CA GLU A 101 -17.62 -14.07 -6.96
C GLU A 101 -18.18 -14.49 -5.59
N ASN A 102 -18.87 -13.54 -4.95
CA ASN A 102 -19.70 -13.74 -3.77
C ASN A 102 -18.94 -14.15 -2.50
N TYR A 103 -18.10 -13.25 -2.00
CA TYR A 103 -17.49 -13.38 -0.68
C TYR A 103 -18.11 -12.46 0.35
N GLU A 104 -17.99 -12.85 1.61
CA GLU A 104 -18.40 -12.02 2.74
C GLU A 104 -17.16 -11.49 3.46
N LEU A 105 -17.13 -10.18 3.62
CA LEU A 105 -16.17 -9.46 4.44
C LEU A 105 -16.79 -9.17 5.78
N LEU A 106 -16.11 -9.55 6.85
CA LEU A 106 -16.49 -9.25 8.23
C LEU A 106 -15.34 -8.55 8.92
N LEU A 107 -15.59 -7.38 9.48
CA LEU A 107 -14.60 -6.62 10.23
C LEU A 107 -14.96 -6.66 11.71
N TYR A 108 -14.05 -7.15 12.55
CA TYR A 108 -14.21 -7.20 13.99
C TYR A 108 -13.16 -6.32 14.69
N ASN A 109 -13.54 -5.70 15.81
CA ASN A 109 -12.57 -5.10 16.72
C ASN A 109 -11.97 -6.15 17.68
N SER A 110 -10.98 -5.74 18.48
CA SER A 110 -10.31 -6.63 19.45
C SER A 110 -11.20 -7.22 20.55
N ALA A 111 -12.38 -6.64 20.80
CA ALA A 111 -13.39 -7.18 21.72
C ALA A 111 -14.34 -8.19 21.05
N GLY A 112 -14.15 -8.47 19.75
CA GLY A 112 -15.01 -9.36 18.97
C GLY A 112 -16.32 -8.70 18.50
N GLN A 113 -16.46 -7.38 18.62
CA GLN A 113 -17.63 -6.67 18.12
C GLN A 113 -17.55 -6.52 16.60
N LEU A 114 -18.63 -6.86 15.90
CA LEU A 114 -18.75 -6.69 14.45
C LEU A 114 -18.89 -5.20 14.12
N MET A 115 -17.92 -4.67 13.39
CA MET A 115 -17.83 -3.26 12.98
C MET A 115 -18.42 -3.05 11.59
N ALA A 116 -18.19 -3.99 10.67
CA ALA A 116 -18.71 -3.92 9.30
C ALA A 116 -18.94 -5.32 8.73
N LYS A 117 -19.91 -5.41 7.80
CA LYS A 117 -20.22 -6.62 7.05
C LYS A 117 -20.58 -6.25 5.62
N GLU A 118 -19.80 -6.72 4.66
CA GLU A 118 -19.96 -6.35 3.25
C GLU A 118 -19.95 -7.59 2.35
N LYS A 119 -20.71 -7.53 1.26
CA LYS A 119 -20.60 -8.51 0.16
C LYS A 119 -19.57 -7.99 -0.82
N VAL A 120 -18.56 -8.82 -1.09
CA VAL A 120 -17.47 -8.49 -2.00
C VAL A 120 -17.75 -9.16 -3.34
N MET A 121 -17.82 -8.35 -4.39
CA MET A 121 -17.91 -8.83 -5.78
C MET A 121 -16.55 -9.29 -6.31
N SER A 122 -16.50 -9.89 -7.49
CA SER A 122 -15.22 -10.05 -8.20
C SER A 122 -14.70 -8.68 -8.66
N GLY A 123 -13.37 -8.59 -8.83
CA GLY A 123 -12.66 -7.37 -9.18
C GLY A 123 -12.11 -6.60 -7.97
N PHE A 124 -11.71 -5.37 -8.23
CA PHE A 124 -11.14 -4.45 -7.24
C PHE A 124 -12.23 -3.68 -6.50
N GLN A 125 -12.14 -3.63 -5.18
CA GLN A 125 -13.04 -2.90 -4.29
C GLN A 125 -12.25 -2.20 -3.18
N THR A 126 -12.76 -1.05 -2.76
CA THR A 126 -12.22 -0.26 -1.66
C THR A 126 -13.27 -0.09 -0.57
N PHE A 127 -12.82 -0.13 0.68
CA PHE A 127 -13.67 0.09 1.85
C PHE A 127 -13.02 1.15 2.73
N ASP A 128 -13.72 2.27 2.96
CA ASP A 128 -13.30 3.31 3.90
C ASP A 128 -13.26 2.73 5.32
N ILE A 129 -12.20 3.05 6.06
CA ILE A 129 -12.05 2.73 7.48
C ILE A 129 -11.58 3.95 8.30
N MET A 130 -11.70 5.16 7.78
CA MET A 130 -11.35 6.39 8.49
C MET A 130 -12.19 6.59 9.76
N TYR A 131 -13.41 6.03 9.78
CA TYR A 131 -14.30 6.08 10.93
C TYR A 131 -13.86 5.19 12.11
N LEU A 132 -12.91 4.27 11.90
CA LEU A 132 -12.41 3.39 12.95
C LEU A 132 -11.53 4.14 13.93
N LYS A 133 -11.75 3.90 15.23
CA LYS A 133 -10.87 4.39 16.29
C LYS A 133 -9.54 3.61 16.28
N PRO A 134 -8.43 4.21 16.76
CA PRO A 134 -7.17 3.49 16.91
C PRO A 134 -7.35 2.20 17.73
N GLY A 135 -6.72 1.11 17.27
CA GLY A 135 -6.88 -0.20 17.89
C GLY A 135 -6.58 -1.37 16.96
N ALA A 136 -6.66 -2.58 17.51
CA ALA A 136 -6.48 -3.81 16.74
C ALA A 136 -7.82 -4.30 16.15
N TYR A 137 -7.77 -4.70 14.89
CA TYR A 137 -8.91 -5.20 14.12
C TYR A 137 -8.58 -6.50 13.40
N PHE A 138 -9.61 -7.28 13.11
CA PHE A 138 -9.55 -8.53 12.38
C PHE A 138 -10.51 -8.46 11.19
N LEU A 139 -9.95 -8.58 10.00
CA LEU A 139 -10.69 -8.69 8.76
C LEU A 139 -10.80 -10.16 8.40
N THR A 140 -12.03 -10.67 8.34
CA THR A 140 -12.32 -12.04 7.90
C THR A 140 -12.94 -11.99 6.53
N ILE A 141 -12.40 -12.75 5.60
CA ILE A 141 -12.97 -12.95 4.27
C ILE A 141 -13.27 -14.44 4.11
N THR A 142 -14.54 -14.75 3.89
CA THR A 142 -15.01 -16.12 3.69
C THR A 142 -15.33 -16.34 2.22
N ASP A 143 -14.57 -17.25 1.60
CA ASP A 143 -14.94 -17.89 0.35
C ASP A 143 -15.74 -19.18 0.57
N LYS A 144 -16.18 -19.84 -0.50
CA LYS A 144 -17.00 -21.07 -0.41
C LYS A 144 -16.26 -22.24 0.29
N GLU A 145 -14.93 -22.23 0.34
CA GLU A 145 -14.10 -23.35 0.80
C GLU A 145 -13.04 -22.94 1.85
N LYS A 146 -12.75 -21.64 2.00
CA LYS A 146 -11.63 -21.11 2.78
C LYS A 146 -11.99 -19.79 3.45
N VAL A 147 -11.54 -19.68 4.69
CA VAL A 147 -11.62 -18.46 5.49
C VAL A 147 -10.22 -17.87 5.59
N THR A 148 -10.08 -16.60 5.20
CA THR A 148 -8.85 -15.82 5.40
C THR A 148 -9.09 -14.81 6.50
N VAL A 149 -8.18 -14.76 7.48
CA VAL A 149 -8.23 -13.76 8.55
C VAL A 149 -6.97 -12.93 8.50
N GLN A 150 -7.12 -11.61 8.42
CA GLN A 150 -6.03 -10.66 8.46
C GLN A 150 -6.20 -9.71 9.65
N LYS A 151 -5.20 -9.71 10.53
CA LYS A 151 -5.10 -8.74 11.62
C LYS A 151 -4.42 -7.48 11.12
N PHE A 152 -4.93 -6.31 11.51
CA PHE A 152 -4.25 -5.04 11.33
C PHE A 152 -4.40 -4.15 12.57
N VAL A 153 -3.55 -3.13 12.67
CA VAL A 153 -3.60 -2.12 13.74
C VAL A 153 -3.87 -0.79 13.07
N LYS A 154 -4.98 -0.16 13.46
CA LYS A 154 -5.31 1.22 13.10
C LYS A 154 -4.56 2.14 14.06
N ILE A 155 -3.78 3.07 13.52
CA ILE A 155 -3.07 4.10 14.30
C ILE A 155 -3.89 5.40 14.30
#